data_AF-A0A3B9BHW9-F1
#
_entry.id   AF-A0A3B9BHW9-F1
#
_cell.length_a   1.000
_cell.length_b   1.000
_cell.length_c   1.000
_cell.angle_alpha   90.00
_cell.angle_beta   90.00
_cell.angle_gamma   90.00
#
_symmetry.space_group_name_H-M   'P 1'
#
loop_
_entity.id
_entity.type
_entity.pdbx_description
1 polymer ?
#
loop_
_entity_poly.entity_id
_entity_poly.type
_entity_poly.pdbx_seq_one_letter_code
_entity_poly.pdbx_strand_id
1 'polypeptide(L)'
;DYKSPLATMRGYLEAMANAGDYGAVPPGETPPTVIAALGPKMLALAASHARGAHPYLVTPEHTRQARDILGADRWLCVEQKVLRETDPEKARA
;
A
#
# COMPACT_ATOMS: atom_id res chain seq x y z
N ASP A 1 15.72 -0.48 -21.40
CA ASP A 1 15.78 -1.61 -20.47
C ASP A 1 14.57 -1.72 -19.57
N TYR A 2 13.87 -2.84 -19.65
CA TYR A 2 12.79 -3.18 -18.73
C TYR A 2 13.38 -3.79 -17.46
N LYS A 3 13.52 -2.99 -16.40
CA LYS A 3 13.92 -3.48 -15.08
C LYS A 3 12.72 -4.15 -14.40
N SER A 4 12.97 -5.20 -13.61
CA SER A 4 11.93 -5.87 -12.81
C SER A 4 11.14 -4.82 -12.00
N PRO A 5 9.79 -4.79 -12.08
CA PRO A 5 8.98 -3.82 -11.37
C PRO A 5 9.28 -3.74 -9.88
N LEU A 6 9.63 -4.87 -9.25
CA LEU A 6 10.00 -4.92 -7.84
C LEU A 6 11.32 -4.19 -7.56
N ALA A 7 12.33 -4.39 -8.40
CA ALA A 7 13.64 -3.73 -8.25
C ALA A 7 13.52 -2.22 -8.51
N THR A 8 12.74 -1.83 -9.53
CA THR A 8 12.45 -0.42 -9.83
C THR A 8 11.75 0.25 -8.65
N MET A 9 10.71 -0.36 -8.09
CA MET A 9 9.98 0.21 -6.95
C MET A 9 10.85 0.31 -5.70
N ARG A 10 11.69 -0.70 -5.43
CA ARG A 10 12.64 -0.65 -4.31
C ARG A 10 13.58 0.55 -4.44
N GLY A 11 14.25 0.68 -5.58
CA GLY A 11 15.19 1.78 -5.81
C GLY A 11 14.51 3.15 -5.75
N TYR A 12 13.26 3.24 -6.22
CA TYR A 12 12.47 4.47 -6.10
C TYR A 12 12.18 4.84 -4.64
N LEU A 13 11.74 3.88 -3.82
CA LEU A 13 11.46 4.11 -2.40
C LEU A 13 12.72 4.47 -1.61
N GLU A 14 13.86 3.82 -1.91
CA GLU A 14 15.15 4.16 -1.32
C GLU A 14 15.59 5.57 -1.73
N ALA A 15 15.47 5.95 -3.00
CA ALA A 15 15.79 7.29 -3.46
C ALA A 15 14.88 8.34 -2.80
N MET A 16 13.58 8.06 -2.69
CA MET A 16 12.61 8.96 -2.06
C MET A 16 12.90 9.17 -0.56
N ALA A 17 13.25 8.09 0.16
CA ALA A 17 13.61 8.16 1.58
C ALA A 17 14.88 8.99 1.82
N ASN A 18 15.79 9.03 0.85
CA ASN A 18 17.07 9.73 0.93
C ASN A 18 17.08 11.08 0.17
N ALA A 19 15.95 11.51 -0.39
CA ALA A 19 15.90 12.70 -1.22
C ALA A 19 16.31 13.98 -0.47
N GLY A 20 16.18 14.00 0.87
CA GLY A 20 16.83 14.92 1.81
C GLY A 20 16.36 16.38 1.77
N ASP A 21 16.10 16.90 0.58
CA ASP A 21 15.98 18.32 0.32
C ASP A 21 14.58 18.66 -0.18
N TYR A 22 13.82 19.33 0.68
CA TYR A 22 12.67 20.09 0.25
C TYR A 22 13.17 21.41 -0.33
N GLY A 23 12.78 21.73 -1.57
CA GLY A 23 13.01 23.07 -2.14
C GLY A 23 12.19 24.19 -1.47
N ALA A 24 11.37 23.84 -0.47
CA ALA A 24 10.52 24.71 0.33
C ALA A 24 10.68 24.36 1.82
N VAL A 25 9.98 25.08 2.71
CA VAL A 25 9.96 24.75 4.13
C VAL A 25 9.47 23.31 4.31
N PRO A 26 10.25 22.42 4.97
CA PRO A 26 9.84 21.04 5.16
C PRO A 26 8.60 20.94 6.06
N PRO A 27 7.76 19.90 5.88
CA PRO A 27 6.64 19.66 6.79
C PRO A 27 7.15 19.38 8.21
N GLY A 28 6.33 19.71 9.22
CA GLY A 28 6.68 19.46 10.63
C GLY A 28 6.88 17.99 10.98
N GLU A 29 6.36 17.08 10.15
CA GLU A 29 6.54 15.63 10.27
C GLU A 29 6.73 15.02 8.87
N THR A 30 7.54 13.97 8.77
CA THR A 30 7.70 13.21 7.53
C THR A 30 6.41 12.43 7.22
N PRO A 31 5.77 12.65 6.06
CA PRO A 31 4.55 11.93 5.73
C PRO A 31 4.83 10.42 5.55
N PRO A 32 3.95 9.54 6.06
CA PRO A 32 4.11 8.10 5.87
C PRO A 32 3.94 7.73 4.41
N THR A 33 4.83 6.88 3.91
CA THR A 33 4.70 6.31 2.56
C THR A 33 3.88 5.02 2.62
N VAL A 34 2.88 4.87 1.74
CA VAL A 34 2.10 3.64 1.55
C VAL A 34 2.09 3.31 0.07
N ILE A 35 2.24 2.05 -0.29
CA ILE A 35 2.28 1.62 -1.70
C ILE A 35 1.13 0.67 -2.05
N ALA A 36 0.71 0.70 -3.31
CA ALA A 36 -0.19 -0.32 -3.84
C ALA A 36 0.55 -1.67 -3.93
N ALA A 37 0.03 -2.69 -3.24
CA ALA A 37 0.64 -4.00 -3.19
C ALA A 37 -0.42 -5.10 -3.12
N LEU A 38 -0.42 -5.99 -4.12
CA LEU A 38 -1.31 -7.16 -4.18
C LEU A 38 -0.50 -8.45 -4.05
N GLY A 39 0.52 -8.62 -4.89
CA GLY A 39 1.35 -9.82 -4.87
C GLY A 39 2.26 -9.90 -3.64
N PRO A 40 2.61 -11.12 -3.18
CA PRO A 40 3.36 -11.33 -1.94
C PRO A 40 4.72 -10.62 -1.92
N LYS A 41 5.40 -10.52 -3.06
CA LYS A 41 6.70 -9.82 -3.16
C LYS A 41 6.56 -8.30 -2.96
N MET A 42 5.49 -7.70 -3.48
CA MET A 42 5.25 -6.26 -3.31
C MET A 42 4.76 -5.95 -1.89
N LEU A 43 3.98 -6.85 -1.29
CA LEU A 43 3.59 -6.77 0.13
C LEU A 43 4.83 -6.85 1.04
N ALA A 44 5.77 -7.76 0.77
CA ALA A 44 7.03 -7.82 1.50
C ALA A 44 7.90 -6.56 1.30
N LEU A 45 7.85 -5.93 0.12
CA LEU A 45 8.51 -4.63 -0.10
C LEU A 45 7.85 -3.53 0.74
N ALA A 46 6.51 -3.46 0.75
CA ALA A 46 5.76 -2.52 1.58
C ALA A 46 6.08 -2.69 3.07
N ALA A 47 6.25 -3.94 3.53
CA ALA A 47 6.63 -4.24 4.91
C ALA A 47 8.01 -3.72 5.31
N SER A 48 8.93 -3.59 4.35
CA SER A 48 10.33 -3.23 4.63
C SER A 48 10.66 -1.77 4.29
N HIS A 49 10.01 -1.19 3.28
CA HIS A 49 10.40 0.12 2.70
C HIS A 49 9.28 1.17 2.76
N ALA A 50 8.15 0.85 3.37
CA ALA A 50 7.02 1.76 3.52
C ALA A 50 6.40 1.65 4.92
N ARG A 51 5.46 2.55 5.24
CA ARG A 51 4.61 2.44 6.43
C ARG A 51 3.58 1.32 6.29
N GLY A 52 3.19 0.98 5.05
CA GLY A 52 2.23 -0.09 4.80
C GLY A 52 1.83 -0.25 3.34
N ALA A 53 0.75 -1.00 3.13
CA ALA A 53 0.20 -1.30 1.81
C ALA A 53 -1.26 -0.84 1.65
N HIS A 54 -1.62 -0.49 0.42
CA HIS A 54 -2.99 -0.20 -0.01
C HIS A 54 -3.44 -1.19 -1.10
N PRO A 55 -3.96 -2.37 -0.73
CA PRO A 55 -4.51 -3.31 -1.69
C PRO A 55 -5.89 -2.87 -2.19
N TYR A 56 -6.13 -3.09 -3.48
CA TYR A 56 -7.35 -2.74 -4.20
C TYR A 56 -8.05 -3.98 -4.75
N LEU A 57 -9.37 -4.05 -4.60
CA LEU A 57 -10.22 -5.08 -5.20
C LEU A 57 -9.78 -6.50 -4.82
N VAL A 58 -9.64 -6.73 -3.51
CA VAL A 58 -9.17 -8.00 -2.95
C VAL A 58 -10.23 -8.67 -2.07
N THR A 59 -10.07 -9.97 -1.83
CA THR A 59 -10.94 -10.73 -0.93
C THR A 59 -10.48 -10.63 0.53
N PRO A 60 -11.32 -11.04 1.50
CA PRO A 60 -10.90 -11.18 2.89
C PRO A 60 -9.72 -12.15 3.09
N GLU A 61 -9.64 -13.23 2.30
CA GLU A 61 -8.53 -14.19 2.37
C GLU A 61 -7.21 -13.55 1.95
N HIS A 62 -7.22 -12.75 0.89
CA HIS A 62 -6.05 -11.96 0.50
C HIS A 62 -5.66 -10.97 1.60
N THR A 63 -6.63 -10.32 2.23
CA THR A 63 -6.38 -9.38 3.34
C THR A 63 -5.68 -10.08 4.51
N ARG A 64 -6.11 -11.30 4.85
CA ARG A 64 -5.45 -12.12 5.88
C ARG A 64 -4.00 -12.45 5.49
N GLN A 65 -3.79 -12.94 4.26
CA GLN A 65 -2.44 -13.21 3.75
C GLN A 65 -1.56 -11.95 3.76
N ALA A 66 -2.11 -10.79 3.38
CA ALA A 66 -1.40 -9.53 3.40
C ALA A 66 -0.99 -9.14 4.82
N ARG A 67 -1.85 -9.34 5.82
CA ARG A 67 -1.50 -9.12 7.23
C ARG A 67 -0.34 -10.02 7.66
N ASP A 68 -0.38 -11.31 7.31
CA ASP A 68 0.70 -12.25 7.67
C ASP A 68 2.05 -11.84 7.08
N ILE A 69 2.06 -11.33 5.84
CA ILE A 69 3.28 -10.86 5.16
C ILE A 69 3.77 -9.51 5.72
N LEU A 70 2.86 -8.60 6.03
CA LEU A 70 3.20 -7.25 6.50
C LEU A 70 3.68 -7.21 7.97
N GLY A 71 3.28 -8.19 8.78
CA GLY A 71 3.48 -8.16 10.23
C GLY A 71 2.47 -7.25 10.93
N ALA A 72 2.48 -7.22 12.26
CA ALA A 72 1.45 -6.53 13.06
C ALA A 72 1.50 -4.99 12.96
N ASP A 73 2.70 -4.41 12.83
CA ASP A 73 2.90 -2.97 13.02
C ASP A 73 2.68 -2.13 11.75
N ARG A 74 2.68 -2.77 10.58
CA ARG A 74 2.52 -2.09 9.29
C ARG A 74 1.06 -1.79 9.01
N TRP A 75 0.82 -0.66 8.34
CA TRP A 75 -0.52 -0.28 7.91
C TRP A 75 -1.00 -1.21 6.80
N LEU A 76 -2.23 -1.71 6.93
CA LEU A 76 -2.91 -2.49 5.90
C LEU A 76 -4.21 -1.75 5.56
N CYS A 77 -4.13 -0.88 4.57
CA CYS A 77 -5.19 0.03 4.19
C CYS A 77 -6.00 -0.60 3.05
N VAL A 78 -6.87 -1.58 3.33
CA VAL A 78 -7.64 -2.26 2.28
C VAL A 78 -8.72 -1.34 1.70
N GLU A 79 -8.74 -1.16 0.39
CA GLU A 79 -9.86 -0.45 -0.25
C GLU A 79 -11.14 -1.28 -0.18
N GLN A 80 -12.25 -0.66 0.22
CA GLN A 80 -13.58 -1.25 0.22
C GLN A 80 -14.53 -0.38 -0.59
N LYS A 81 -15.14 -0.97 -1.63
CA LYS A 81 -16.21 -0.31 -2.38
C LYS A 81 -17.51 -0.49 -1.62
N VAL A 82 -18.21 0.61 -1.38
CA VAL A 82 -19.48 0.61 -0.65
C VAL A 82 -20.58 1.25 -1.49
N LEU A 83 -21.76 0.63 -1.48
CA LEU A 83 -23.00 1.20 -1.97
C LEU A 83 -23.91 1.43 -0.77
N ARG A 84 -24.36 2.68 -0.59
CA ARG A 84 -25.33 3.01 0.46
C ARG A 84 -26.74 2.78 -0.08
N GLU A 85 -27.29 1.62 0.20
CA GLU A 85 -28.67 1.24 -0.12
C GLU A 85 -29.21 0.36 1.01
N THR A 86 -30.46 0.58 1.40
CA THR A 86 -31.13 -0.18 2.48
C THR A 86 -31.92 -1.37 1.96
N ASP A 87 -32.37 -1.33 0.70
CA ASP A 87 -33.01 -2.46 0.04
C ASP A 87 -31.95 -3.43 -0.54
N PRO A 88 -31.82 -4.66 -0.02
CA PRO A 88 -30.80 -5.59 -0.44
C PRO A 88 -31.03 -6.17 -1.85
N GLU A 89 -32.27 -6.19 -2.36
CA GLU A 89 -32.54 -6.62 -3.73
C GLU A 89 -32.10 -5.54 -4.72
N LYS A 90 -32.43 -4.27 -4.41
CA LYS A 90 -31.97 -3.12 -5.19
C LYS A 90 -30.44 -2.96 -5.16
N ALA A 91 -29.80 -3.31 -4.04
CA ALA A 91 -28.35 -3.23 -3.92
C ALA A 91 -27.59 -4.27 -4.79
N ARG A 92 -28.23 -5.38 -5.15
CA ARG A 92 -27.61 -6.50 -5.89
C ARG A 92 -27.95 -6.57 -7.38
N ALA A 93 -29.05 -5.93 -7.78
CA ALA A 93 -29.51 -5.85 -9.18
C ALA A 93 -28.52 -5.06 -10.06
#